data_AF-A0A358DKX1-F1
#
_entry.id   AF-A0A358DKX1-F1
#
_cell.length_a   1.000
_cell.length_b   1.000
_cell.length_c   1.000
_cell.angle_alpha   90.00
_cell.angle_beta   90.00
_cell.angle_gamma   90.00
#
_symmetry.space_group_name_H-M   'P 1'
#
loop_
_entity.id
_entity.type
_entity.pdbx_description
1 polymer ?
#
loop_
_entity_poly.entity_id
_entity_poly.type
_entity_poly.pdbx_seq_one_letter_code
_entity_poly.pdbx_strand_id
1 'polypeptide(L)'
;LSATSSTQSPPPGTASSLHWIRRNTCKKVKCPVLAINGEKDTQVLAEKNLGAIKSALDKGRNYRYETKTYPGLNHLFQECETGRADEYGKIEQTLSLDVLSDITFWIRKQLNN
;
A
#
# COMPACT_ATOMS: atom_id res chain seq x y z
N LEU A 1 -11.86 29.99 26.38
CA LEU A 1 -11.83 28.62 26.95
C LEU A 1 -11.72 27.64 25.80
N SER A 2 -10.56 27.03 25.64
CA SER A 2 -10.19 26.11 24.55
C SER A 2 -10.96 24.80 24.66
N ALA A 3 -11.75 24.47 23.63
CA ALA A 3 -12.34 23.13 23.50
C ALA A 3 -11.25 22.17 22.97
N THR A 4 -10.64 21.41 23.87
CA THR A 4 -9.80 20.26 23.53
C THR A 4 -10.69 19.14 23.04
N SER A 5 -10.68 18.88 21.72
CA SER A 5 -11.27 17.66 21.15
C SER A 5 -10.40 16.46 21.49
N SER A 6 -10.74 15.75 22.55
CA SER A 6 -10.17 14.45 22.89
C SER A 6 -10.54 13.43 21.83
N THR A 7 -9.56 12.96 21.05
CA THR A 7 -9.71 11.82 20.15
C THR A 7 -10.01 10.57 20.98
N GLN A 8 -11.27 10.11 20.96
CA GLN A 8 -11.62 8.80 21.52
C GLN A 8 -10.94 7.71 20.71
N SER A 9 -10.22 6.83 21.42
CA SER A 9 -9.71 5.57 20.90
C SER A 9 -10.87 4.72 20.40
N PRO A 10 -10.78 4.08 19.21
CA PRO A 10 -11.81 3.16 18.78
C PRO A 10 -11.83 1.90 19.68
N PRO A 11 -12.96 1.19 19.76
CA PRO A 11 -13.11 0.01 20.59
C PRO A 11 -12.13 -1.11 20.19
N PRO A 12 -11.69 -1.97 21.13
CA PRO A 12 -10.87 -3.12 20.80
C PRO A 12 -11.71 -4.07 19.93
N GLY A 13 -11.31 -4.24 18.67
CA GLY A 13 -11.98 -5.13 17.71
C GLY A 13 -12.27 -4.53 16.33
N THR A 14 -12.14 -3.22 16.15
CA THR A 14 -12.35 -2.54 14.84
C THR A 14 -11.08 -1.93 14.24
N ALA A 15 -9.93 -2.12 14.89
CA ALA A 15 -8.66 -1.88 14.24
C ALA A 15 -8.41 -3.03 13.25
N SER A 16 -8.73 -2.81 11.97
CA SER A 16 -8.30 -3.72 10.91
C SER A 16 -6.82 -4.05 11.12
N SER A 17 -6.48 -5.33 11.15
CA SER A 17 -5.13 -5.83 11.50
C SER A 17 -4.00 -5.19 10.69
N LEU A 18 -4.33 -4.64 9.51
CA LEU A 18 -3.47 -3.82 8.66
C LEU A 18 -2.93 -2.55 9.33
N HIS A 19 -3.68 -1.95 10.27
CA HIS A 19 -3.33 -0.66 10.86
C HIS A 19 -2.18 -0.74 11.88
N TRP A 20 -2.07 -1.86 12.59
CA TRP A 20 -1.07 -2.04 13.65
C TRP A 20 0.31 -2.42 13.09
N ILE A 21 0.35 -3.26 12.04
CA ILE A 21 1.61 -3.69 11.41
C ILE A 21 2.26 -2.51 10.66
N ARG A 22 1.49 -1.68 9.94
CA ARG A 22 2.04 -0.60 9.08
C ARG A 22 2.83 0.50 9.79
N ARG A 23 2.42 0.93 11.00
CA ARG A 23 2.99 2.15 11.60
C ARG A 23 4.30 1.95 12.37
N ASN A 24 4.53 0.74 12.88
CA ASN A 24 5.67 0.48 13.79
C ASN A 24 6.76 -0.41 13.19
N THR A 25 6.47 -1.28 12.21
CA THR A 25 7.50 -2.16 11.62
C THR A 25 8.30 -1.46 10.53
N CYS A 26 7.67 -0.65 9.67
CA CYS A 26 8.37 0.03 8.57
C CYS A 26 9.51 0.94 9.04
N LYS A 27 9.43 1.52 10.26
CA LYS A 27 10.52 2.32 10.86
C LYS A 27 11.82 1.52 11.06
N LYS A 28 11.71 0.20 11.19
CA LYS A 28 12.86 -0.70 11.41
C LYS A 28 13.38 -1.31 10.11
N VAL A 29 12.66 -1.15 8.99
CA VAL A 29 13.08 -1.69 7.69
C VAL A 29 14.31 -0.94 7.20
N LYS A 30 15.38 -1.69 6.89
CA LYS A 30 16.65 -1.14 6.40
C LYS A 30 16.97 -1.50 4.96
N CYS A 31 16.32 -2.50 4.37
CA CYS A 31 16.51 -2.86 2.97
C CYS A 31 15.76 -1.90 2.02
N PRO A 32 16.09 -1.91 0.72
CA PRO A 32 15.28 -1.22 -0.29
C PRO A 32 13.82 -1.71 -0.27
N VAL A 33 12.87 -0.80 -0.54
CA VAL A 33 11.43 -1.09 -0.51
C VAL A 33 10.75 -0.63 -1.81
N LEU A 34 9.99 -1.52 -2.44
CA LEU A 34 8.97 -1.14 -3.42
C LEU A 34 7.60 -1.25 -2.75
N ALA A 35 6.88 -0.13 -2.68
CA ALA A 35 5.52 -0.10 -2.16
C ALA A 35 4.55 0.28 -3.28
N ILE A 36 3.62 -0.63 -3.59
CA ILE A 36 2.71 -0.49 -4.72
C ILE A 36 1.25 -0.64 -4.31
N ASN A 37 0.35 0.02 -5.03
CA ASN A 37 -1.09 -0.07 -4.80
C ASN A 37 -1.90 0.09 -6.09
N GLY A 38 -3.02 -0.63 -6.22
CA GLY A 38 -4.03 -0.31 -7.23
C GLY A 38 -4.78 0.97 -6.86
N GLU A 39 -5.06 1.83 -7.84
CA GLU A 39 -5.83 3.07 -7.65
C GLU A 39 -7.26 2.79 -7.18
N LYS A 40 -7.90 1.76 -7.77
CA LYS A 40 -9.28 1.36 -7.46
C LYS A 40 -9.33 0.35 -6.31
N ASP A 41 -8.29 0.26 -5.48
CA ASP A 41 -8.32 -0.57 -4.29
C ASP A 41 -9.32 -0.02 -3.26
N THR A 42 -10.50 -0.65 -3.18
CA THR A 42 -11.55 -0.29 -2.23
C THR A 42 -11.32 -0.87 -0.83
N GLN A 43 -10.37 -1.79 -0.67
CA GLN A 43 -10.06 -2.42 0.63
C GLN A 43 -8.98 -1.63 1.38
N VAL A 44 -8.01 -1.11 0.63
CA VAL A 44 -6.87 -0.33 1.14
C VAL A 44 -6.59 0.87 0.22
N LEU A 45 -7.19 2.02 0.55
CA LEU A 45 -7.05 3.25 -0.24
C LEU A 45 -5.58 3.59 -0.55
N ALA A 46 -5.24 3.69 -1.83
CA ALA A 46 -3.87 3.86 -2.32
C ALA A 46 -3.13 5.04 -1.69
N GLU A 47 -3.73 6.23 -1.70
CA GLU A 47 -3.11 7.45 -1.15
C GLU A 47 -2.78 7.29 0.34
N LYS A 48 -3.76 6.83 1.13
CA LYS A 48 -3.59 6.59 2.56
C LYS A 48 -2.57 5.48 2.80
N ASN A 49 -2.55 4.44 1.96
CA ASN A 49 -1.61 3.34 2.08
C ASN A 49 -0.19 3.84 1.83
N LEU A 50 0.11 4.26 0.61
CA LEU A 50 1.45 4.66 0.21
C LEU A 50 1.97 5.85 1.04
N GLY A 51 1.10 6.82 1.37
CA GLY A 51 1.45 7.95 2.22
C GLY A 51 1.94 7.54 3.62
N ALA A 52 1.28 6.57 4.28
CA ALA A 52 1.75 6.15 5.59
C ALA A 52 2.98 5.22 5.55
N ILE A 53 3.17 4.43 4.49
CA ILE A 53 4.42 3.67 4.28
C ILE A 53 5.57 4.64 4.12
N LYS A 54 5.42 5.63 3.23
CA LYS A 54 6.40 6.71 3.01
C LYS A 54 6.78 7.40 4.33
N SER A 55 5.79 7.93 5.05
CA SER A 55 6.01 8.56 6.36
C SER A 55 6.71 7.63 7.37
N ALA A 56 6.40 6.33 7.37
CA ALA A 56 7.02 5.39 8.30
C ALA A 56 8.48 5.08 7.94
N LEU A 57 8.81 4.94 6.65
CA LEU A 57 10.18 4.74 6.15
C LEU A 57 11.05 5.99 6.39
N ASP A 58 10.50 7.19 6.13
CA ASP A 58 11.17 8.46 6.43
C ASP A 58 11.51 8.58 7.92
N LYS A 59 10.55 8.27 8.82
CA LYS A 59 10.79 8.21 10.27
C LYS A 59 11.82 7.15 10.67
N GLY A 60 11.91 6.07 9.91
CA GLY A 60 12.93 5.02 10.06
C GLY A 60 14.31 5.38 9.49
N ARG A 61 14.43 6.56 8.87
CA ARG A 61 15.60 7.04 8.11
C ARG A 61 16.01 6.07 7.00
N ASN A 62 15.04 5.38 6.39
CA ASN A 62 15.25 4.55 5.21
C ASN A 62 14.69 5.30 4.00
N TYR A 63 15.57 5.87 3.18
CA TYR A 63 15.20 6.62 1.98
C TYR A 63 15.33 5.79 0.68
N ARG A 64 15.66 4.50 0.80
CA ARG A 64 15.79 3.59 -0.34
C ARG A 64 14.42 2.99 -0.64
N TYR A 65 13.47 3.81 -1.06
CA TYR A 65 12.14 3.33 -1.40
C TYR A 65 11.58 3.96 -2.66
N GLU A 66 10.73 3.19 -3.32
CA GLU A 66 9.93 3.60 -4.46
C GLU A 66 8.46 3.34 -4.13
N THR A 67 7.59 4.28 -4.44
CA THR A 67 6.14 4.14 -4.30
C THR A 67 5.47 4.29 -5.66
N LYS A 68 4.54 3.40 -6.04
CA LYS A 68 3.79 3.54 -7.29
C LYS A 68 2.32 3.15 -7.12
N THR A 69 1.44 4.01 -7.60
CA THR A 69 0.01 3.73 -7.76
C THR A 69 -0.22 3.29 -9.20
N TYR A 70 -1.04 2.26 -9.40
CA TYR A 70 -1.43 1.79 -10.73
C TYR A 70 -2.87 2.19 -11.04
N PRO A 71 -3.09 3.11 -12.00
CA PRO A 71 -4.43 3.53 -12.39
C PRO A 71 -5.30 2.37 -12.86
N GLY A 72 -6.58 2.39 -12.51
CA GLY A 72 -7.54 1.36 -12.94
C GLY A 72 -7.39 -0.03 -12.34
N LEU A 73 -6.40 -0.28 -11.47
CA LEU A 73 -6.20 -1.60 -10.85
C LEU A 73 -6.91 -1.72 -9.49
N ASN A 74 -7.47 -2.89 -9.22
CA ASN A 74 -8.10 -3.24 -7.95
C ASN A 74 -7.07 -3.65 -6.86
N HIS A 75 -7.56 -4.15 -5.74
CA HIS A 75 -6.73 -4.65 -4.61
C HIS A 75 -5.77 -5.77 -5.01
N LEU A 76 -6.16 -6.62 -5.97
CA LEU A 76 -5.37 -7.77 -6.45
C LEU A 76 -4.45 -7.40 -7.61
N PHE A 77 -4.35 -6.11 -7.94
CA PHE A 77 -3.64 -5.61 -9.13
C PHE A 77 -4.20 -6.12 -10.45
N GLN A 78 -5.51 -6.32 -10.52
CA GLN A 78 -6.22 -6.63 -11.77
C GLN A 78 -6.89 -5.37 -12.33
N GLU A 79 -6.92 -5.23 -13.65
CA GLU A 79 -7.69 -4.21 -14.34
C GLU A 79 -9.18 -4.38 -14.03
N CYS A 80 -9.83 -3.28 -13.64
CA CYS A 80 -11.18 -3.34 -13.11
C CYS A 80 -11.96 -2.06 -13.41
N GLU A 81 -13.29 -2.14 -13.32
CA GLU A 81 -14.16 -0.99 -13.51
C GLU A 81 -14.40 -0.26 -12.19
N THR A 82 -14.76 -0.98 -11.13
CA THR A 82 -15.10 -0.38 -9.82
C THR A 82 -14.14 -0.76 -8.70
N GLY A 83 -13.37 -1.84 -8.88
CA GLY A 83 -12.46 -2.37 -7.88
C GLY A 83 -13.12 -3.20 -6.77
N ARG A 84 -14.43 -3.45 -6.88
CA ARG A 84 -15.19 -4.24 -5.91
C ARG A 84 -14.89 -5.74 -6.04
N ALA A 85 -15.01 -6.45 -4.92
CA ALA A 85 -14.73 -7.88 -4.85
C ALA A 85 -15.64 -8.76 -5.72
N ASP A 86 -16.83 -8.29 -6.09
CA ASP A 86 -17.74 -9.02 -6.99
C ASP A 86 -17.29 -9.05 -8.45
N GLU A 87 -16.26 -8.27 -8.82
CA GLU A 87 -15.59 -8.36 -10.12
C GLU A 87 -14.51 -9.46 -10.15
N TYR A 88 -13.94 -9.87 -9.01
CA TYR A 88 -12.72 -10.69 -8.99
C TYR A 88 -12.88 -12.03 -9.70
N GLY A 89 -14.02 -12.69 -9.52
CA GLY A 89 -14.31 -13.97 -10.18
C GLY A 89 -14.72 -13.84 -11.65
N LYS A 90 -14.94 -12.62 -12.15
CA LYS A 90 -15.31 -12.31 -13.54
C LYS A 90 -14.10 -11.87 -14.36
N ILE A 91 -13.06 -11.37 -13.70
CA ILE A 91 -11.82 -10.93 -14.33
C ILE A 91 -10.90 -12.14 -14.52
N GLU A 92 -10.60 -12.50 -15.77
CA GLU A 92 -9.67 -13.60 -16.07
C GLU A 92 -8.21 -13.27 -15.73
N GLN A 93 -7.84 -11.99 -15.74
CA GLN A 93 -6.47 -11.55 -15.45
C GLN A 93 -6.08 -11.93 -14.02
N THR A 94 -5.00 -12.68 -13.84
CA THR A 94 -4.46 -12.99 -12.49
C THR A 94 -3.80 -11.78 -11.85
N LEU A 95 -2.99 -11.04 -12.62
CA LEU A 95 -2.25 -9.86 -12.19
C LEU A 95 -1.90 -9.03 -13.45
N SER A 96 -1.93 -7.71 -13.36
CA SER A 96 -1.50 -6.84 -14.46
C SER A 96 -0.05 -7.10 -14.87
N LEU A 97 0.18 -7.20 -16.19
CA LEU A 97 1.52 -7.38 -16.75
C LEU A 97 2.44 -6.19 -16.46
N ASP A 98 1.90 -4.98 -16.33
CA ASP A 98 2.66 -3.79 -15.96
C ASP A 98 3.23 -3.95 -14.55
N VAL A 99 2.39 -4.41 -13.61
CA VAL A 99 2.81 -4.65 -12.22
C VAL A 99 3.89 -5.74 -12.17
N LEU A 100 3.71 -6.83 -12.92
CA LEU A 100 4.72 -7.90 -12.98
C LEU A 100 6.05 -7.43 -13.58
N SER A 101 5.97 -6.61 -14.62
CA SER A 101 7.15 -6.04 -15.31
C SER A 101 7.91 -5.10 -14.38
N ASP A 102 7.21 -4.22 -13.66
CA ASP A 102 7.81 -3.29 -12.71
C ASP A 102 8.43 -3.98 -11.50
N ILE A 103 7.80 -5.02 -10.96
CA ILE A 103 8.39 -5.83 -9.88
C ILE A 103 9.69 -6.46 -10.39
N THR A 104 9.67 -7.05 -11.59
CA THR A 104 10.85 -7.68 -12.20
C THR A 104 11.97 -6.68 -12.43
N PHE A 105 11.63 -5.52 -12.98
CA PHE A 105 12.58 -4.43 -13.20
C PHE A 105 13.17 -3.92 -11.89
N TRP A 106 12.33 -3.70 -10.88
CA TRP A 106 12.78 -3.22 -9.57
C TRP A 106 13.72 -4.21 -8.89
N ILE A 107 13.42 -5.51 -8.93
CA ILE A 107 14.31 -6.55 -8.38
C ILE A 107 15.66 -6.53 -9.10
N ARG A 108 15.67 -6.51 -10.44
CA ARG A 108 16.91 -6.44 -11.23
C ARG A 108 17.72 -5.20 -10.90
N LYS A 109 17.06 -4.05 -10.74
CA LYS A 109 17.68 -2.80 -10.29
C LYS A 109 18.36 -2.98 -8.94
N GLN A 110 17.78 -3.71 -7.98
CA GLN A 110 18.42 -3.93 -6.67
C GLN A 110 19.63 -4.89 -6.73
N LEU A 111 19.67 -5.81 -7.68
CA LEU A 111 20.78 -6.77 -7.83
C LEU A 111 22.01 -6.18 -8.52
N ASN A 112 21.82 -5.16 -9.35
CA ASN A 112 22.88 -4.52 -10.11
C ASN A 112 23.49 -3.29 -9.40
N ASN A 113 23.20 -3.12 -8.10
CA ASN A 113 23.65 -2.00 -7.27
C ASN A 113 24.75 -2.40 -6.29
#